data_AF-A0A183MDS9-F1
#
_entry.id   AF-A0A183MDS9-F1
#
_cell.length_a   1.000
_cell.length_b   1.000
_cell.length_c   1.000
_cell.angle_alpha   90.00
_cell.angle_beta   90.00
_cell.angle_gamma   90.00
#
_symmetry.space_group_name_H-M   'P 1'
#
loop_
_entity.id
_entity.type
_entity.pdbx_description
1 polymer ?
#
loop_
_entity_poly.entity_id
_entity_poly.type
_entity_poly.pdbx_seq_one_letter_code
_entity_poly.pdbx_strand_id
1 'polypeptide(L)'
;MKLKLKKHWTTGRTISQKFNTAFLQDTNKLNKFKLALIDMFQAFHDLLNGKGDIVESNWKGIKQAITSTYHEVLGHKKHNHKEWITVDTLDKIQEKGYKKAAINTSRTKAEKAKAQAEYTEVNKQVRKSIRTDRRKYVEDLATTVEKAARGGNMRQLYDTTMKLSVNRRKHERSVKRKEVANQQDQTTS
;
A
#
# COMPACT_ATOMS: atom_id res chain seq x y z
N MET A 1 29.85 -31.44 18.06
CA MET A 1 28.54 -30.77 18.28
C MET A 1 28.17 -29.95 17.05
N LYS A 2 27.03 -30.21 16.41
CA LYS A 2 26.56 -29.48 15.21
C LYS A 2 25.60 -28.37 15.65
N LEU A 3 26.06 -27.12 15.70
CA LEU A 3 25.21 -25.97 15.98
C LEU A 3 24.49 -25.53 14.70
N LYS A 4 23.16 -25.72 14.67
CA LYS A 4 22.30 -25.26 13.57
C LYS A 4 21.79 -23.84 13.90
N LEU A 5 22.38 -22.83 13.27
CA LEU A 5 21.88 -21.46 13.32
C LEU A 5 20.57 -21.35 12.51
N LYS A 6 19.46 -21.04 13.19
CA LYS A 6 18.21 -20.63 12.55
C LYS A 6 18.38 -19.18 12.03
N LYS A 7 18.34 -19.01 10.70
CA LYS A 7 18.22 -17.70 10.07
C LYS A 7 16.90 -17.05 10.50
N HIS A 8 16.99 -15.93 11.21
CA HIS A 8 15.87 -15.03 11.42
C HIS A 8 15.71 -14.21 10.14
N TRP A 9 14.58 -14.39 9.45
CA TRP A 9 14.21 -13.50 8.36
C TRP A 9 13.71 -12.19 8.97
N THR A 10 14.59 -11.19 9.07
CA THR A 10 14.17 -9.81 9.30
C THR A 10 13.42 -9.37 8.05
N THR A 11 12.10 -9.47 8.07
CA THR A 11 11.25 -9.01 6.97
C THR A 11 11.26 -7.49 6.99
N GLY A 12 12.34 -6.89 6.49
CA GLY A 12 12.39 -5.48 6.11
C GLY A 12 11.40 -5.29 4.98
N ARG A 13 10.17 -4.91 5.31
CA ARG A 13 9.12 -4.67 4.33
C ARG A 13 9.41 -3.34 3.62
N THR A 14 10.30 -3.35 2.63
CA THR A 14 10.41 -2.24 1.69
C THR A 14 9.21 -2.32 0.76
N ILE A 15 8.16 -1.54 1.02
CA ILE A 15 7.08 -1.39 0.05
C ILE A 15 7.70 -0.67 -1.14
N SER A 16 8.05 -1.41 -2.20
CA SER A 16 8.50 -0.81 -3.46
C SER A 16 7.34 0.01 -4.04
N GLN A 17 7.28 1.29 -3.70
CA GLN A 17 6.35 2.24 -4.30
C GLN A 17 6.91 2.64 -5.65
N LYS A 18 6.11 2.45 -6.70
CA LYS A 18 6.47 2.88 -8.04
C LYS A 18 6.50 4.41 -8.10
N PHE A 19 7.50 4.99 -8.76
CA PHE A 19 7.54 6.42 -9.05
C PHE A 19 6.43 6.81 -10.04
N ASN A 20 6.00 8.07 -10.00
CA ASN A 20 4.96 8.57 -10.88
C ASN A 20 5.55 8.92 -12.28
N THR A 21 5.48 7.97 -13.21
CA THR A 21 5.99 8.15 -14.58
C THR A 21 5.19 9.17 -15.40
N ALA A 22 4.01 9.59 -14.98
CA ALA A 22 3.23 10.62 -15.67
C ALA A 22 3.93 11.99 -15.66
N PHE A 23 4.80 12.26 -14.68
CA PHE A 23 5.59 13.50 -14.66
C PHE A 23 6.61 13.60 -15.78
N LEU A 24 6.97 12.48 -16.41
CA LEU A 24 7.83 12.47 -17.59
C LEU A 24 7.09 12.85 -18.88
N GLN A 25 5.76 12.94 -18.85
CA GLN A 25 4.97 13.45 -19.98
C GLN A 25 4.91 14.99 -20.01
N ASP A 26 5.19 15.64 -18.87
CA ASP A 26 5.26 17.10 -18.75
C ASP A 26 6.66 17.57 -19.16
N THR A 27 6.76 18.23 -20.31
CA THR A 27 8.03 18.69 -20.90
C THR A 27 8.85 19.55 -19.93
N ASN A 28 8.19 20.40 -19.14
CA ASN A 28 8.89 21.29 -18.21
C ASN A 28 9.48 20.50 -17.04
N LYS A 29 8.73 19.52 -16.50
CA LYS A 29 9.22 18.67 -15.41
C LYS A 29 10.28 17.69 -15.86
N LEU A 30 10.14 17.14 -17.06
CA LEU A 30 11.15 16.27 -17.66
C LEU A 30 12.48 17.02 -17.88
N ASN A 31 12.44 18.28 -18.30
CA ASN A 31 13.66 19.09 -18.45
C ASN A 31 14.31 19.40 -17.09
N LYS A 32 13.52 19.72 -16.05
CA LYS A 32 14.01 19.87 -14.68
C LYS A 32 14.66 18.59 -14.15
N PHE A 33 14.05 17.43 -14.42
CA PHE A 33 14.60 16.13 -14.04
C PHE A 33 15.94 15.85 -14.72
N LYS A 34 16.04 16.14 -16.02
CA LYS A 34 17.29 15.98 -16.78
C LYS A 34 18.41 16.86 -16.23
N LEU A 35 18.13 18.13 -15.94
CA LEU A 35 19.11 19.04 -15.34
C LEU A 35 19.58 18.55 -13.97
N ALA A 36 18.64 18.21 -13.08
CA ALA A 36 18.97 17.68 -11.75
C ALA A 36 19.80 16.38 -11.82
N LEU A 37 19.56 15.51 -12.81
CA LEU A 37 20.37 14.33 -13.04
C LEU A 37 21.79 14.69 -13.50
N ILE A 38 21.93 15.60 -14.47
CA ILE A 38 23.23 16.02 -15.01
C ILE A 38 24.09 16.65 -13.91
N ASP A 39 23.53 17.58 -13.15
CA ASP A 39 24.23 18.25 -12.03
C ASP A 39 24.69 17.24 -10.98
N MET A 40 23.85 16.25 -10.68
CA MET A 40 24.17 15.19 -9.74
C MET A 40 25.26 14.23 -10.27
N PHE A 41 25.22 13.86 -11.56
CA PHE A 41 26.27 13.04 -12.16
C PHE A 41 27.62 13.74 -12.16
N GLN A 42 27.64 15.05 -12.41
CA GLN A 42 28.85 15.86 -12.33
C GLN A 42 29.43 15.84 -10.89
N ALA A 43 28.58 16.09 -9.89
CA ALA A 43 28.98 16.03 -8.48
C ALA A 43 29.50 14.64 -8.05
N PHE A 44 28.94 13.56 -8.59
CA PHE A 44 29.45 12.21 -8.32
C PHE A 44 30.77 11.90 -9.02
N HIS A 45 30.98 12.40 -10.24
CA HIS A 45 32.26 12.26 -10.92
C HIS A 45 33.37 12.94 -10.11
N ASP A 46 33.12 14.14 -9.59
CA ASP A 46 34.08 14.86 -8.76
C ASP A 46 34.34 14.13 -7.42
N LEU A 47 33.29 13.57 -6.80
CA LEU A 47 33.38 12.78 -5.55
C LEU A 47 34.13 11.46 -5.73
N LEU A 48 33.93 10.75 -6.84
CA LEU A 48 34.59 9.46 -7.13
C LEU A 48 36.07 9.63 -7.52
N ASN A 49 36.46 10.80 -8.02
CA ASN A 49 37.85 11.14 -8.34
C ASN A 49 38.65 11.61 -7.11
N GLY A 50 38.00 11.83 -5.96
CA GLY A 50 38.63 12.10 -4.68
C GLY A 50 39.28 10.85 -4.06
N LYS A 51 40.56 10.94 -3.69
CA LYS A 51 41.36 9.84 -3.17
C LYS A 51 41.08 9.60 -1.68
N GLY A 52 40.45 8.47 -1.30
CA GLY A 52 40.52 7.98 0.09
C GLY A 52 39.33 7.22 0.69
N ASP A 53 38.19 7.11 0.01
CA ASP A 53 36.99 6.52 0.64
C ASP A 53 36.75 5.04 0.25
N ILE A 54 36.17 4.27 1.19
CA ILE A 54 35.75 2.89 0.98
C ILE A 54 34.69 2.88 -0.13
N VAL A 55 35.04 2.33 -1.30
CA VAL A 55 34.22 2.31 -2.54
C VAL A 55 32.75 1.88 -2.28
N GLU A 56 32.52 0.99 -1.32
CA GLU A 56 31.19 0.54 -0.91
C GLU A 56 30.33 1.65 -0.25
N SER A 57 30.94 2.50 0.57
CA SER A 57 30.27 3.65 1.20
C SER A 57 29.88 4.69 0.15
N ASN A 58 30.79 4.97 -0.80
CA ASN A 58 30.54 5.90 -1.90
C ASN A 58 29.41 5.40 -2.80
N TRP A 59 29.44 4.12 -3.17
CA TRP A 59 28.37 3.51 -3.95
C TRP A 59 27.01 3.58 -3.24
N LYS A 60 26.98 3.36 -1.92
CA LYS A 60 25.76 3.50 -1.11
C LYS A 60 25.25 4.95 -1.08
N GLY A 61 26.15 5.92 -0.94
CA GLY A 61 25.83 7.35 -1.00
C GLY A 61 25.26 7.76 -2.35
N ILE A 62 25.88 7.32 -3.45
CA ILE A 62 25.40 7.54 -4.81
C ILE A 62 23.99 6.98 -5.00
N LYS A 63 23.78 5.72 -4.60
CA LYS A 63 22.47 5.08 -4.69
C LYS A 63 21.40 5.84 -3.89
N GLN A 64 21.74 6.34 -2.71
CA GLN A 64 20.82 7.14 -1.89
C GLN A 64 20.50 8.49 -2.52
N ALA A 65 21.51 9.22 -3.00
CA ALA A 65 21.31 10.53 -3.61
C ALA A 65 20.54 10.44 -4.95
N ILE A 66 20.79 9.42 -5.78
CA ILE A 66 19.94 9.10 -6.96
C ILE A 66 18.51 8.81 -6.50
N THR A 67 18.35 7.99 -5.46
CA THR A 67 17.00 7.67 -4.96
C THR A 67 16.28 8.94 -4.48
N SER A 68 16.97 9.85 -3.78
CA SER A 68 16.41 11.11 -3.29
C SER A 68 15.99 12.06 -4.41
N THR A 69 16.81 12.26 -5.46
CA THR A 69 16.42 13.10 -6.61
C THR A 69 15.21 12.55 -7.34
N TYR A 70 15.13 11.22 -7.52
CA TYR A 70 13.93 10.58 -8.07
C TYR A 70 12.69 10.81 -7.20
N HIS A 71 12.83 10.80 -5.87
CA HIS A 71 11.73 11.12 -4.95
C HIS A 71 11.31 12.59 -5.04
N GLU A 72 12.25 13.52 -5.13
CA GLU A 72 12.00 14.96 -5.18
C GLU A 72 11.29 15.36 -6.48
N VAL A 73 11.76 14.86 -7.61
CA VAL A 73 11.27 15.29 -8.93
C VAL A 73 10.07 14.48 -9.40
N LEU A 74 10.09 13.15 -9.25
CA LEU A 74 9.00 12.29 -9.72
C LEU A 74 7.99 11.98 -8.63
N GLY A 75 8.42 11.94 -7.37
CA GLY A 75 7.58 11.49 -6.27
C GLY A 75 7.03 10.07 -6.46
N HIS A 76 6.35 9.58 -5.44
CA HIS A 76 5.68 8.29 -5.54
C HIS A 76 4.37 8.41 -6.29
N LYS A 77 4.06 7.36 -7.07
CA LYS A 77 2.72 7.19 -7.61
C LYS A 77 1.75 7.09 -6.44
N LYS A 78 0.90 8.11 -6.30
CA LYS A 78 -0.17 8.10 -5.32
C LYS A 78 -1.07 6.90 -5.64
N HIS A 79 -1.16 5.98 -4.68
CA HIS A 79 -2.17 4.95 -4.75
C HIS A 79 -3.48 5.63 -4.40
N ASN A 80 -4.22 6.10 -5.41
CA ASN A 80 -5.55 6.63 -5.18
C ASN A 80 -6.35 5.52 -4.50
N HIS A 81 -6.80 5.79 -3.27
CA HIS A 81 -7.85 4.98 -2.70
C HIS A 81 -9.04 5.06 -3.65
N LYS A 82 -9.82 3.99 -3.73
CA LYS A 82 -11.02 4.04 -4.55
C LYS A 82 -11.85 5.24 -4.08
N GLU A 83 -12.39 6.01 -5.02
CA GLU A 83 -13.11 7.29 -4.76
C GLU A 83 -14.21 7.15 -3.69
N TRP A 84 -14.70 5.93 -3.47
CA TRP A 84 -15.75 5.62 -2.50
C TRP A 84 -15.27 5.38 -1.06
N ILE A 85 -13.98 5.19 -0.79
CA ILE A 85 -13.51 4.91 0.57
C ILE A 85 -13.43 6.22 1.35
N THR A 86 -14.17 6.30 2.45
CA THR A 86 -14.17 7.48 3.32
C THR A 86 -12.94 7.54 4.23
N VAL A 87 -12.62 8.75 4.73
CA VAL A 87 -11.53 8.98 5.69
C VAL A 87 -11.75 8.17 6.97
N ASP A 88 -12.98 8.16 7.51
CA ASP A 88 -13.34 7.36 8.69
C ASP A 88 -13.06 5.85 8.51
N THR A 89 -13.33 5.30 7.31
CA THR A 89 -12.96 3.90 7.01
C THR A 89 -11.44 3.70 6.96
N LEU A 90 -10.67 4.68 6.47
CA LEU A 90 -9.21 4.62 6.48
C LEU A 90 -8.65 4.62 7.90
N ASP A 91 -9.17 5.47 8.78
CA ASP A 91 -8.75 5.55 10.18
C ASP A 91 -8.99 4.21 10.90
N LYS A 92 -10.15 3.58 10.66
CA LYS A 92 -10.47 2.24 11.20
C LYS A 92 -9.54 1.15 10.65
N ILE A 93 -9.09 1.27 9.40
CA ILE A 93 -8.09 0.34 8.83
C ILE A 93 -6.75 0.49 9.52
N GLN A 94 -6.34 1.72 9.83
CA GLN A 94 -5.12 1.98 10.60
C GLN A 94 -5.25 1.45 12.03
N GLU A 95 -6.37 1.68 12.71
CA GLU A 95 -6.68 1.15 14.04
C GLU A 95 -6.55 -0.37 14.09
N LYS A 96 -7.14 -1.06 13.11
CA LYS A 96 -6.99 -2.52 12.94
C LYS A 96 -5.52 -2.93 12.83
N GLY A 97 -4.69 -2.12 12.18
CA GLY A 97 -3.25 -2.30 12.08
C GLY A 97 -2.56 -2.27 13.44
N TYR A 98 -2.87 -1.28 14.27
CA TYR A 98 -2.34 -1.18 15.64
C TYR A 98 -2.77 -2.37 16.51
N LYS A 99 -4.04 -2.80 16.43
CA LYS A 99 -4.51 -4.01 17.12
C LYS A 99 -3.79 -5.27 16.65
N LYS A 100 -3.45 -5.34 15.35
CA LYS A 100 -2.65 -6.46 14.81
C LYS A 100 -1.22 -6.46 15.34
N ALA A 101 -0.62 -5.28 15.50
CA ALA A 101 0.70 -5.14 16.11
C ALA A 101 0.70 -5.61 17.57
N ALA A 102 -0.33 -5.25 18.35
CA ALA A 102 -0.49 -5.69 19.73
C ALA A 102 -0.52 -7.23 19.90
N ILE A 103 -1.15 -7.94 18.94
CA ILE A 103 -1.13 -9.42 18.91
C ILE A 103 0.28 -9.98 18.65
N ASN A 104 1.08 -9.29 17.82
CA ASN A 104 2.42 -9.76 17.48
C ASN A 104 3.42 -9.50 18.61
N THR A 105 3.20 -8.46 19.42
CA THR A 105 4.06 -8.08 20.55
C THR A 105 3.65 -8.71 21.88
N SER A 106 2.50 -9.38 21.96
CA SER A 106 2.01 -10.02 23.19
C SER A 106 2.99 -11.09 23.69
N ARG A 107 3.28 -11.08 25.00
CA ARG A 107 4.28 -11.97 25.61
C ARG A 107 3.64 -13.20 26.25
N THR A 108 2.43 -13.05 26.80
CA THR A 108 1.69 -14.14 27.44
C THR A 108 0.50 -14.61 26.60
N LYS A 109 0.03 -15.84 26.82
CA LYS A 109 -1.14 -16.39 26.11
C LYS A 109 -2.42 -15.60 26.40
N ALA A 110 -2.57 -15.09 27.63
CA ALA A 110 -3.74 -14.31 28.04
C ALA A 110 -3.79 -12.94 27.34
N GLU A 111 -2.67 -12.21 27.29
CA GLU A 111 -2.55 -10.95 26.53
C GLU A 111 -2.88 -11.16 25.05
N LYS A 112 -2.35 -12.23 24.47
CA LYS A 112 -2.61 -12.57 23.06
C LYS A 112 -4.08 -12.83 22.80
N ALA A 113 -4.76 -13.55 23.70
CA ALA A 113 -6.19 -13.80 23.60
C ALA A 113 -7.01 -12.50 23.67
N LYS A 114 -6.68 -11.60 24.59
CA LYS A 114 -7.34 -10.30 24.72
C LYS A 114 -7.13 -9.43 23.47
N ALA A 115 -5.88 -9.29 23.01
CA ALA A 115 -5.57 -8.53 21.79
C ALA A 115 -6.25 -9.13 20.53
N GLN A 116 -6.37 -10.46 20.47
CA GLN A 116 -7.07 -11.16 19.40
C GLN A 116 -8.58 -10.90 19.40
N ALA A 117 -9.19 -10.79 20.58
CA ALA A 117 -10.59 -10.40 20.71
C ALA A 117 -10.82 -8.97 20.21
N GLU A 118 -9.99 -8.02 20.64
CA GLU A 118 -10.07 -6.61 20.20
C GLU A 118 -9.88 -6.46 18.68
N TYR A 119 -8.87 -7.12 18.11
CA TYR A 119 -8.65 -7.14 16.66
C TYR A 119 -9.86 -7.68 15.90
N THR A 120 -10.51 -8.72 16.44
CA THR A 120 -11.65 -9.35 15.80
C THR A 120 -12.83 -8.37 15.72
N GLU A 121 -13.06 -7.59 16.76
CA GLU A 121 -14.14 -6.60 16.78
C GLU A 121 -13.86 -5.42 15.83
N VAL A 122 -12.67 -4.82 15.89
CA VAL A 122 -12.29 -3.74 14.95
C VAL A 122 -12.32 -4.23 13.50
N ASN A 123 -11.89 -5.46 13.23
CA ASN A 123 -11.96 -6.03 11.87
C ASN A 123 -13.41 -6.25 11.38
N LYS A 124 -14.37 -6.55 12.27
CA LYS A 124 -15.80 -6.57 11.89
C LYS A 124 -16.27 -5.16 11.55
N GLN A 125 -15.91 -4.16 12.33
CA GLN A 125 -16.30 -2.76 12.09
C GLN A 125 -15.75 -2.24 10.76
N VAL A 126 -14.47 -2.47 10.47
CA VAL A 126 -13.85 -2.15 9.16
C VAL A 126 -14.62 -2.80 8.01
N ARG A 127 -15.02 -4.07 8.15
CA ARG A 127 -15.82 -4.75 7.13
C ARG A 127 -17.20 -4.13 6.94
N LYS A 128 -17.83 -3.63 8.02
CA LYS A 128 -19.13 -2.94 7.96
C LYS A 128 -18.98 -1.55 7.33
N SER A 129 -17.96 -0.78 7.69
CA SER A 129 -17.74 0.56 7.14
C SER A 129 -17.46 0.51 5.64
N ILE A 130 -16.59 -0.41 5.19
CA ILE A 130 -16.32 -0.66 3.77
C ILE A 130 -17.59 -0.97 2.97
N ARG A 131 -18.51 -1.77 3.53
CA ARG A 131 -19.80 -2.08 2.87
C ARG A 131 -20.70 -0.86 2.80
N THR A 132 -20.71 -0.03 3.85
CA THR A 132 -21.55 1.16 3.96
C THR A 132 -21.08 2.23 2.98
N ASP A 133 -19.78 2.51 2.96
CA ASP A 133 -19.14 3.43 2.01
C ASP A 133 -19.44 3.04 0.56
N ARG A 134 -19.33 1.75 0.25
CA ARG A 134 -19.65 1.25 -1.09
C ARG A 134 -21.12 1.42 -1.46
N ARG A 135 -22.06 1.23 -0.53
CA ARG A 135 -23.50 1.45 -0.79
C ARG A 135 -23.78 2.92 -1.05
N LYS A 136 -23.29 3.81 -0.18
CA LYS A 136 -23.45 5.26 -0.32
C LYS A 136 -22.93 5.75 -1.67
N TYR A 137 -21.74 5.32 -2.06
CA TYR A 137 -21.18 5.68 -3.37
C TYR A 137 -22.04 5.21 -4.56
N VAL A 138 -22.60 3.99 -4.48
CA VAL A 138 -23.50 3.49 -5.53
C VAL A 138 -24.81 4.27 -5.56
N GLU A 139 -25.37 4.61 -4.41
CA GLU A 139 -26.57 5.45 -4.28
C GLU A 139 -26.31 6.86 -4.84
N ASP A 140 -25.20 7.51 -4.48
CA ASP A 140 -24.80 8.82 -5.01
C ASP A 140 -24.64 8.80 -6.54
N LEU A 141 -24.03 7.76 -7.09
CA LEU A 141 -23.94 7.59 -8.54
C LEU A 141 -25.33 7.42 -9.17
N ALA A 142 -26.21 6.62 -8.57
CA ALA A 142 -27.57 6.41 -9.07
C ALA A 142 -28.38 7.72 -9.07
N THR A 143 -28.31 8.50 -8.00
CA THR A 143 -28.98 9.82 -7.95
C THR A 143 -28.41 10.80 -8.97
N THR A 144 -27.10 10.73 -9.24
CA THR A 144 -26.44 11.56 -10.28
C THR A 144 -26.91 11.17 -11.68
N VAL A 145 -27.02 9.87 -11.97
CA VAL A 145 -27.57 9.35 -13.24
C VAL A 145 -29.01 9.84 -13.44
N GLU A 146 -29.84 9.76 -12.41
CA GLU A 146 -31.24 10.19 -12.47
C GLU A 146 -31.38 11.69 -12.77
N LYS A 147 -30.57 12.53 -12.10
CA LYS A 147 -30.53 13.98 -12.36
C LYS A 147 -30.07 14.29 -13.77
N ALA A 148 -29.04 13.59 -14.27
CA ALA A 148 -28.55 13.78 -15.63
C ALA A 148 -29.60 13.38 -16.68
N ALA A 149 -30.36 12.30 -16.44
CA ALA A 149 -31.45 11.87 -17.31
C ALA A 149 -32.56 12.93 -17.37
N ARG A 150 -33.01 13.43 -16.21
CA ARG A 150 -34.04 14.48 -16.12
C ARG A 150 -33.58 15.79 -16.77
N GLY A 151 -32.30 16.12 -16.67
CA GLY A 151 -31.72 17.34 -17.25
C GLY A 151 -31.27 17.22 -18.71
N GLY A 152 -31.43 16.06 -19.36
CA GLY A 152 -31.00 15.85 -20.74
C GLY A 152 -29.47 15.81 -20.96
N ASN A 153 -28.68 15.68 -19.89
CA ASN A 153 -27.20 15.66 -19.95
C ASN A 153 -26.67 14.28 -20.34
N MET A 154 -26.79 13.93 -21.63
CA MET A 154 -26.45 12.60 -22.16
C MET A 154 -25.00 12.18 -21.92
N ARG A 155 -24.05 13.12 -21.97
CA ARG A 155 -22.62 12.84 -21.71
C ARG A 155 -22.39 12.38 -20.27
N GLN A 156 -22.92 13.12 -19.28
CA GLN A 156 -22.79 12.77 -17.88
C GLN A 156 -23.51 11.45 -17.55
N LEU A 157 -24.67 11.21 -18.17
CA LEU A 157 -25.42 9.97 -18.03
C LEU A 157 -24.60 8.76 -18.51
N TYR A 158 -23.97 8.87 -19.68
CA TYR A 158 -23.11 7.80 -20.21
C TYR A 158 -21.91 7.54 -19.31
N ASP A 159 -21.17 8.59 -18.93
CA ASP A 159 -19.96 8.47 -18.12
C ASP A 159 -20.25 7.85 -16.74
N THR A 160 -21.35 8.27 -16.09
CA THR A 160 -21.74 7.74 -14.76
C THR A 160 -22.27 6.31 -14.83
N THR A 161 -23.03 5.97 -15.88
CA THR A 161 -23.48 4.60 -16.15
C THR A 161 -22.30 3.67 -16.42
N MET A 162 -21.27 4.15 -17.14
CA MET A 162 -20.03 3.42 -17.36
C MET A 162 -19.26 3.20 -16.04
N LYS A 163 -19.19 4.21 -15.15
CA LYS A 163 -18.60 4.03 -13.81
C LYS A 163 -19.34 3.00 -12.96
N LEU A 164 -20.67 2.92 -13.05
CA LEU A 164 -21.48 1.89 -12.37
C LEU A 164 -21.24 0.49 -12.95
N SER A 165 -21.17 0.35 -14.28
CA SER A 165 -21.09 -0.93 -14.98
C SER A 165 -19.70 -1.59 -14.91
N VAL A 166 -18.63 -0.78 -14.84
CA VAL A 166 -17.23 -1.27 -14.74
C VAL A 166 -16.98 -2.15 -13.50
N ASN A 167 -17.84 -2.08 -12.47
CA ASN A 167 -17.76 -2.93 -11.29
C ASN A 167 -18.24 -4.39 -11.47
N ARG A 168 -18.70 -4.81 -12.66
CA ARG A 168 -19.15 -6.20 -12.93
C ARG A 168 -18.05 -7.21 -13.30
N ARG A 169 -16.76 -6.85 -13.34
CA ARG A 169 -15.69 -7.79 -13.73
C ARG A 169 -15.10 -8.59 -12.54
N LYS A 170 -15.46 -9.88 -12.52
CA LYS A 170 -14.89 -11.07 -11.85
C LYS A 170 -14.45 -10.93 -10.38
N HIS A 171 -15.21 -11.57 -9.49
CA HIS A 171 -14.67 -12.00 -8.20
C HIS A 171 -13.52 -13.00 -8.44
N GLU A 172 -12.31 -12.58 -8.10
CA GLU A 172 -11.19 -13.49 -7.88
C GLU A 172 -11.57 -14.42 -6.73
N ARG A 173 -11.58 -15.73 -7.00
CA ARG A 173 -12.00 -16.77 -6.05
C ARG A 173 -11.18 -16.62 -4.76
N SER A 174 -11.87 -16.60 -3.63
CA SER A 174 -11.27 -16.56 -2.30
C SER A 174 -10.28 -17.71 -2.10
N VAL A 175 -9.07 -17.38 -1.63
CA VAL A 175 -8.04 -18.33 -1.19
C VAL A 175 -8.62 -19.25 -0.11
N LYS A 176 -8.56 -20.57 -0.33
CA LYS A 176 -8.93 -21.61 0.63
C LYS A 176 -8.21 -21.39 1.96
N ARG A 177 -8.96 -21.39 3.07
CA ARG A 177 -8.37 -21.59 4.42
C ARG A 177 -7.72 -22.97 4.44
N LYS A 178 -6.45 -23.05 4.83
CA LYS A 178 -5.84 -24.32 5.23
C LYS A 178 -6.42 -24.69 6.59
N GLU A 179 -7.15 -25.80 6.65
CA GLU A 179 -7.40 -26.52 7.89
C GLU A 179 -6.06 -27.05 8.40
N VAL A 180 -5.68 -26.66 9.61
CA VAL A 180 -4.57 -27.27 10.33
C VAL A 180 -5.19 -28.41 11.12
N ALA A 181 -4.96 -29.64 10.67
CA ALA A 181 -5.27 -30.84 11.42
C ALA A 181 -4.45 -30.82 12.72
N ASN A 182 -5.16 -30.89 13.86
CA ASN A 182 -4.57 -31.04 15.18
C ASN A 182 -4.14 -32.52 15.29
N GLN A 183 -2.85 -32.81 15.23
CA GLN A 183 -2.33 -34.09 15.72
C GLN A 183 -2.25 -33.98 17.24
N GLN A 184 -3.17 -34.65 17.93
CA GLN A 184 -3.02 -34.97 19.35
C GLN A 184 -2.28 -36.29 19.43
N ASP A 185 -1.00 -36.21 19.77
CA ASP A 185 -0.25 -37.31 20.35
C ASP A 185 -0.96 -37.73 21.64
N GLN A 186 -1.48 -38.96 21.68
CA GLN A 186 -1.75 -39.67 22.92
C GLN A 186 -0.62 -40.66 23.13
N THR A 187 0.37 -40.23 23.91
CA THR A 187 1.17 -41.13 24.74
C THR A 187 0.66 -40.96 26.16
N THR A 188 0.15 -42.02 26.76
CA THR A 188 0.12 -42.19 28.21
C THR A 188 0.08 -43.69 28.52
N SER A 189 1.10 -44.09 29.28
CA SER A 189 1.33 -45.29 30.11
C SER A 189 0.61 -46.59 29.79
#